data_AF-A0A1C5H2N5-F1
#
_entry.id   AF-A0A1C5H2N5-F1
#
_cell.length_a   1.000
_cell.length_b   1.000
_cell.length_c   1.000
_cell.angle_alpha   90.00
_cell.angle_beta   90.00
_cell.angle_gamma   90.00
#
_symmetry.space_group_name_H-M   'P 1'
#
loop_
_entity.id
_entity.type
_entity.pdbx_description
1 polymer ?
#
loop_
_entity_poly.entity_id
_entity_poly.type
_entity_poly.pdbx_seq_one_letter_code
_entity_poly.pdbx_strand_id
1 'polypeptide(L)'
;MSKKSRYIGPSMKGPYRGVPEQADRLTLITEWHNFVPERPVLVQAGETIWIEDHRLAEHRRPQYHLMVKRNSGQLDSYPGELYR
;
A
#
# COMPACT_ATOMS: atom_id res chain seq x y z
N MET A 1 -16.45 -31.91 -11.54
CA MET A 1 -17.44 -30.96 -10.95
C MET A 1 -16.73 -30.08 -9.93
N SER A 2 -16.83 -28.77 -10.18
CA SER A 2 -16.35 -27.57 -9.48
C SER A 2 -15.68 -27.69 -8.09
N LYS A 3 -14.39 -27.34 -8.01
CA LYS A 3 -13.73 -26.96 -6.74
C LYS A 3 -14.25 -25.56 -6.34
N LYS A 4 -15.17 -25.50 -5.37
CA LYS A 4 -15.57 -24.25 -4.71
C LYS A 4 -14.36 -23.66 -3.99
N SER A 5 -13.69 -22.71 -4.64
CA SER A 5 -12.73 -21.81 -4.00
C SER A 5 -13.49 -20.95 -2.99
N ARG A 6 -13.31 -21.22 -1.69
CA ARG A 6 -13.79 -20.33 -0.63
C ARG A 6 -12.85 -19.12 -0.62
N TYR A 7 -13.31 -18.02 -1.20
CA TYR A 7 -12.70 -16.72 -0.99
C TYR A 7 -12.87 -16.36 0.50
N ILE A 8 -11.76 -16.40 1.24
CA ILE A 8 -11.68 -15.87 2.60
C ILE A 8 -11.25 -14.42 2.42
N GLY A 9 -12.20 -13.49 2.43
CA GLY A 9 -11.90 -12.06 2.50
C GLY A 9 -11.06 -11.75 3.75
N PRO A 10 -10.22 -10.70 3.73
CA PRO A 10 -9.30 -10.44 4.82
C PRO A 10 -10.05 -10.13 6.13
N SER A 11 -9.73 -10.91 7.15
CA SER A 11 -10.14 -10.73 8.54
C SER A 11 -9.65 -9.37 9.06
N MET A 12 -10.57 -8.48 9.46
CA MET A 12 -10.26 -7.15 9.99
C MET A 12 -9.68 -7.21 11.42
N LYS A 13 -8.47 -7.77 11.56
CA LYS A 13 -7.64 -7.65 12.79
C LYS A 13 -6.19 -7.22 12.52
N GLY A 14 -5.85 -6.91 11.26
CA GLY A 14 -4.53 -6.39 10.87
C GLY A 14 -4.53 -4.87 10.70
N PRO A 15 -3.33 -4.25 10.63
CA PRO A 15 -3.20 -2.84 10.24
C PRO A 15 -3.95 -2.60 8.93
N TYR A 16 -4.58 -1.42 8.80
CA TYR A 16 -5.31 -1.07 7.58
C TYR A 16 -4.35 -1.23 6.38
N ARG A 17 -4.66 -2.19 5.50
CA ARG A 17 -3.92 -2.43 4.27
C ARG A 17 -4.87 -2.16 3.12
N GLY A 18 -4.58 -1.12 2.34
CA GLY A 18 -5.24 -0.89 1.06
C GLY A 18 -5.05 -2.10 0.13
N VAL A 19 -5.92 -2.23 -0.87
CA VAL A 19 -5.79 -3.29 -1.86
C VAL A 19 -4.47 -3.08 -2.63
N PRO A 20 -3.59 -4.09 -2.71
CA PRO A 20 -2.38 -3.98 -3.51
C PRO A 20 -2.70 -3.87 -5.00
N GLU A 21 -2.08 -2.89 -5.64
CA GLU A 21 -2.23 -2.58 -7.06
C GLU A 21 -0.87 -2.66 -7.76
N GLN A 22 -0.84 -3.23 -8.95
CA GLN A 22 0.39 -3.34 -9.73
C GLN A 22 0.48 -2.18 -10.71
N ALA A 23 1.62 -1.48 -10.73
CA ALA A 23 1.88 -0.43 -11.70
C ALA A 23 2.01 -1.03 -13.11
N ASP A 24 1.24 -0.51 -14.06
CA ASP A 24 1.23 -0.93 -15.46
C ASP A 24 2.37 -0.29 -16.26
N ARG A 25 2.81 0.91 -15.85
CA ARG A 25 3.86 1.71 -16.50
C ARG A 25 4.70 2.48 -15.48
N LEU A 26 5.80 3.06 -15.96
CA LEU A 26 6.59 4.01 -15.17
C LEU A 26 5.72 5.19 -14.73
N THR A 27 5.55 5.33 -13.42
CA THR A 27 4.63 6.30 -12.81
C THR A 27 5.33 7.07 -11.70
N LEU A 28 5.23 8.41 -11.74
CA LEU A 28 5.65 9.27 -10.65
C LEU A 28 4.42 9.55 -9.77
N ILE A 29 4.46 9.05 -8.54
CA ILE A 29 3.39 9.19 -7.56
C ILE A 29 3.65 10.47 -6.75
N THR A 30 2.90 11.51 -7.02
CA THR A 30 2.76 12.69 -6.15
C THR A 30 1.50 12.58 -5.27
N GLU A 31 0.56 11.74 -5.67
CA GLU A 31 -0.69 11.41 -4.98
C GLU A 31 -1.12 10.01 -5.41
N TRP A 32 -1.67 9.23 -4.48
CA TRP A 32 -2.14 7.86 -4.72
C TRP A 32 -3.44 7.63 -3.95
N HIS A 33 -4.56 7.50 -4.66
CA HIS A 33 -5.90 7.57 -4.07
C HIS A 33 -6.03 8.84 -3.22
N ASN A 34 -6.34 8.71 -1.93
CA ASN A 34 -6.42 9.85 -1.01
C ASN A 34 -5.14 10.03 -0.17
N PHE A 35 -4.02 9.44 -0.60
CA PHE A 35 -2.73 9.52 0.10
C PHE A 35 -1.74 10.37 -0.67
N VAL A 36 -1.05 11.27 0.02
CA VAL A 36 0.07 12.03 -0.55
C VAL A 36 1.34 11.71 0.21
N PRO A 37 2.35 11.14 -0.45
CA PRO A 37 3.64 10.90 0.16
C PRO A 37 4.36 12.22 0.43
N GLU A 38 5.19 12.28 1.47
CA GLU A 38 6.01 13.46 1.80
C GLU A 38 6.97 13.85 0.68
N ARG A 39 7.32 12.89 -0.19
CA ARG A 39 8.17 13.09 -1.37
C ARG A 39 7.60 12.30 -2.55
N PRO A 40 7.73 12.81 -3.79
CA PRO A 40 7.32 12.05 -4.97
C PRO A 40 8.02 10.69 -5.04
N VAL A 41 7.25 9.63 -5.33
CA VAL A 41 7.74 8.25 -5.39
C VAL A 41 7.70 7.76 -6.83
N LEU A 42 8.86 7.38 -7.38
CA LEU A 42 8.91 6.78 -8.71
C LEU A 42 8.67 5.26 -8.60
N VAL A 43 7.75 4.75 -9.42
CA VAL A 43 7.37 3.34 -9.47
C VAL A 43 7.49 2.82 -10.90
N GLN A 44 8.15 1.68 -11.07
CA GLN A 44 8.35 1.02 -12.36
C GLN A 44 7.17 0.11 -12.72
N ALA A 45 7.03 -0.19 -14.00
CA ALA A 45 6.08 -1.21 -14.46
C ALA A 45 6.37 -2.56 -13.74
N GLY A 46 5.31 -3.21 -13.26
CA GLY A 46 5.38 -4.48 -12.56
C GLY A 46 5.49 -4.38 -11.04
N GLU A 47 5.84 -3.22 -10.49
CA GLU A 47 5.94 -3.01 -9.04
C GLU A 47 4.56 -2.94 -8.38
N THR A 48 4.46 -3.36 -7.11
CA THR A 48 3.18 -3.40 -6.39
C THR A 48 3.11 -2.28 -5.35
N ILE A 49 2.02 -1.52 -5.35
CA ILE A 49 1.79 -0.36 -4.49
C ILE A 49 0.57 -0.63 -3.58
N TRP A 50 0.65 -0.28 -2.30
CA TRP A 50 -0.52 -0.23 -1.41
C TRP A 50 -0.32 0.79 -0.29
N ILE A 51 -1.38 1.12 0.44
CA ILE A 51 -1.29 1.94 1.66
C ILE A 51 -1.33 1.02 2.87
N GLU A 52 -0.46 1.24 3.85
CA GLU A 52 -0.41 0.47 5.10
C GLU A 52 -0.38 1.39 6.31
N ASP A 53 -1.12 1.04 7.36
CA ASP A 53 -1.13 1.78 8.63
C ASP A 53 -0.06 1.25 9.58
N HIS A 54 1.04 1.97 9.71
CA HIS A 54 2.17 1.66 10.59
C HIS A 54 1.93 2.17 12.01
N ARG A 55 0.77 1.88 12.62
CA ARG A 55 0.57 2.19 14.04
C ARG A 55 1.61 1.47 14.88
N LEU A 56 2.55 2.22 15.43
CA LEU A 56 3.30 1.77 16.60
C LEU A 56 2.35 1.88 17.81
N ALA A 57 2.40 0.89 18.70
CA ALA A 57 1.49 0.81 19.86
C ALA A 57 1.51 2.06 20.75
N GLU A 58 2.56 2.87 20.64
CA GLU A 58 2.78 4.12 21.38
C GLU A 58 2.12 5.35 20.73
N HIS A 59 1.73 5.27 19.46
CA HIS A 59 1.15 6.39 18.72
C HIS A 59 -0.38 6.33 18.74
N ARG A 60 -1.00 7.35 19.36
CA ARG A 60 -2.46 7.54 19.37
C ARG A 60 -3.06 7.82 17.98
N ARG A 61 -2.24 8.23 17.01
CA ARG A 61 -2.69 8.57 15.66
C ARG A 61 -2.19 7.54 14.64
N PRO A 62 -3.02 7.18 13.64
CA PRO A 62 -2.56 6.33 12.54
C PRO A 62 -1.40 6.98 11.80
N GLN A 63 -0.47 6.16 11.31
CA GLN A 63 0.68 6.58 10.52
C GLN A 63 0.67 5.80 9.21
N TYR A 64 -0.02 6.37 8.22
CA TYR A 64 -0.14 5.74 6.93
C TYR A 64 1.16 5.88 6.13
N HIS A 65 1.53 4.81 5.45
CA HIS A 65 2.66 4.79 4.54
C HIS A 65 2.20 4.25 3.19
N LEU A 66 2.74 4.82 2.11
CA LEU A 66 2.71 4.20 0.79
C LEU A 66 3.80 3.13 0.76
N MET A 67 3.39 1.90 0.55
CA MET A 67 4.25 0.74 0.45
C MET A 67 4.47 0.40 -1.01
N VAL A 68 5.73 0.18 -1.40
CA VAL A 68 6.09 -0.23 -2.76
C VAL A 68 6.95 -1.48 -2.70
N LYS A 69 6.42 -2.60 -3.22
CA LYS A 69 7.21 -3.80 -3.49
C LYS A 69 7.86 -3.68 -4.86
N ARG A 70 9.18 -3.51 -4.84
CA ARG A 70 10.04 -3.41 -6.02
C ARG A 70 10.09 -4.74 -6.77
N ASN A 71 10.42 -4.67 -8.04
CA ASN A 71 10.65 -5.85 -8.88
C ASN A 71 11.81 -6.72 -8.35
N SER A 72 12.77 -6.12 -7.63
CA SER A 72 13.84 -6.83 -6.91
C SER A 72 13.35 -7.63 -5.70
N GLY A 73 12.08 -7.49 -5.31
CA GLY A 73 11.51 -8.05 -4.08
C GLY A 73 11.73 -7.16 -2.84
N GLN A 74 12.50 -6.08 -2.96
CA GLN A 74 12.66 -5.08 -1.90
C GLN A 74 11.32 -4.41 -1.58
N LEU A 75 11.08 -4.15 -0.29
CA LEU A 75 9.91 -3.42 0.17
C LEU A 75 10.34 -2.05 0.67
N ASP A 76 9.86 -1.01 0.01
CA ASP A 76 10.07 0.37 0.41
C ASP A 76 8.81 0.92 1.08
N SER A 77 9.02 1.82 2.05
CA SER A 77 7.97 2.48 2.81
C SER A 77 8.15 3.99 2.72
N TYR A 78 7.09 4.70 2.37
CA TYR A 78 7.09 6.15 2.18
C TYR A 78 6.04 6.79 3.09
N PRO A 79 6.45 7.60 4.07
CA PRO A 79 5.51 8.32 4.94
C PRO A 79 4.75 9.37 4.14
N GLY A 80 3.58 9.76 4.66
CA GLY A 80 2.72 10.74 4.05
C GLY A 80 1.40 10.89 4.80
N GLU A 81 0.50 11.65 4.19
CA GLU A 81 -0.79 11.97 4.76
C GLU A 81 -1.91 11.28 3.98
N LEU A 82 -2.84 10.65 4.71
CA LEU A 82 -4.07 10.12 4.16
C LEU A 82 -5.20 11.09 4.48
N TYR A 83 -5.77 11.72 3.47
CA TYR A 83 -6.95 12.57 3.60
C TYR A 83 -8.21 11.73 3.39
N ARG A 84 -9.34 12.18 3.90
CA ARG A 84 -10.61 11.44 3.86
C ARG A 84 -11.72 12.31 3.32
#